data_AF-A0A0D0CZT6-F1
#
_entry.id   AF-A0A0D0CZT6-F1
#
_cell.length_a   1.000
_cell.length_b   1.000
_cell.length_c   1.000
_cell.angle_alpha   90.00
_cell.angle_beta   90.00
_cell.angle_gamma   90.00
#
_symmetry.space_group_name_H-M   'P 1'
#
loop_
_entity.id
_entity.type
_entity.pdbx_description
1 polymer ?
#
loop_
_entity_poly.entity_id
_entity_poly.type
_entity_poly.pdbx_seq_one_letter_code
_entity_poly.pdbx_strand_id
1 'polypeptide(L)'
;PTNRDLDSERLENLKLWALKIGNQLGLRPTQYSDLVGFVDLGKNLDFGKLCILIWQQATLYQIFNAVEAITVNNTVYKDVMETAVAQLSDVFQLSKDQKSQVRILVKDFIVQPGRMKYMSMHHNIEVHLKSHTEVLGFKNIFGNAVREQAMRSIVTKEASAARNRM
;
A
#
# COMPACT_ATOMS: atom_id res chain seq x y z
N PRO A 1 -15.32 -48.66 37.91
CA PRO A 1 -15.69 -47.43 37.16
C PRO A 1 -16.78 -47.73 36.14
N THR A 2 -17.90 -47.02 36.22
CA THR A 2 -19.03 -47.17 35.30
C THR A 2 -18.65 -46.57 33.94
N ASN A 3 -19.22 -47.07 32.84
CA ASN A 3 -18.87 -46.62 31.47
C ASN A 3 -19.03 -45.09 31.27
N ARG A 4 -19.89 -44.43 32.07
CA ARG A 4 -20.08 -42.97 32.08
C ARG A 4 -18.91 -42.17 32.69
N ASP A 5 -18.19 -42.73 33.66
CA ASP A 5 -17.09 -42.03 34.34
C ASP A 5 -15.88 -41.90 33.41
N LEU A 6 -15.64 -42.93 32.59
CA LEU A 6 -14.59 -42.97 31.56
C LEU A 6 -14.83 -41.94 30.45
N ASP A 7 -16.08 -41.72 30.04
CA ASP A 7 -16.40 -40.74 29.00
C ASP A 7 -16.24 -39.29 29.49
N SER A 8 -16.57 -39.03 30.77
CA SER A 8 -16.38 -37.71 31.39
C SER A 8 -14.91 -37.34 31.52
N GLU A 9 -14.06 -38.28 31.95
CA GLU A 9 -12.62 -38.07 32.07
C GLU A 9 -11.96 -37.81 30.71
N ARG A 10 -12.42 -38.50 29.65
CA ARG A 10 -11.91 -38.31 28.28
C ARG A 10 -12.26 -36.94 27.72
N LEU A 11 -13.45 -36.42 27.99
CA LEU A 11 -13.85 -35.07 27.59
C LEU A 11 -13.01 -34.01 28.30
N GLU A 12 -12.77 -34.17 29.60
CA GLU A 12 -11.95 -33.22 30.37
C GLU A 12 -10.50 -33.19 29.87
N ASN A 13 -9.92 -34.37 29.61
CA ASN A 13 -8.59 -34.47 28.99
C ASN A 13 -8.54 -33.81 27.61
N LEU A 14 -9.63 -33.86 26.85
CA LEU A 14 -9.70 -33.22 25.55
C LEU A 14 -9.79 -31.70 25.65
N LYS A 15 -10.48 -31.16 26.67
CA LYS A 15 -10.48 -29.71 26.96
C LYS A 15 -9.08 -29.23 27.31
N LEU A 16 -8.36 -29.96 28.16
CA LEU A 16 -6.96 -29.65 28.49
C LEU A 16 -6.06 -29.71 27.25
N TRP A 17 -6.28 -30.68 26.37
CA TRP A 17 -5.56 -30.78 25.10
C TRP A 17 -5.86 -29.61 24.16
N ALA A 18 -7.12 -29.21 24.04
CA ALA A 18 -7.54 -28.05 23.25
C ALA A 18 -6.87 -26.75 23.73
N LEU A 19 -6.78 -26.56 25.05
CA LEU A 19 -6.05 -25.44 25.65
C LEU A 19 -4.55 -25.49 25.33
N LYS A 20 -3.95 -26.69 25.42
CA LYS A 20 -2.53 -26.88 25.08
C LYS A 20 -2.23 -26.53 23.62
N ILE A 21 -3.11 -26.92 22.69
CA ILE A 21 -2.99 -26.55 21.28
C ILE A 21 -3.08 -25.04 21.12
N GLY A 22 -4.08 -24.42 21.74
CA GLY A 22 -4.24 -22.97 21.69
C GLY A 22 -2.97 -22.24 22.10
N ASN A 23 -2.31 -22.72 23.17
CA ASN A 23 -1.08 -22.14 23.67
C ASN A 23 0.09 -22.37 22.71
N GLN A 24 0.21 -23.60 22.19
CA GLN A 24 1.25 -23.95 21.22
C GLN A 24 1.15 -23.12 19.93
N LEU A 25 -0.07 -22.82 19.48
CA LEU A 25 -0.31 -22.06 18.25
C LEU A 25 -0.40 -20.55 18.47
N GLY A 26 -0.23 -20.07 19.71
CA GLY A 26 -0.27 -18.64 20.05
C GLY A 26 -1.63 -18.02 19.76
N LEU A 27 -2.72 -18.73 20.05
CA LEU A 27 -4.08 -18.25 19.82
C LEU A 27 -4.46 -17.14 20.81
N ARG A 28 -5.53 -16.41 20.50
CA ARG A 28 -6.08 -15.34 21.35
C ARG A 28 -6.94 -15.92 22.47
N PRO A 29 -7.06 -15.26 23.64
CA PRO A 29 -7.87 -15.72 24.78
C PRO A 29 -9.29 -16.19 24.41
N THR A 30 -9.96 -15.47 23.52
CA THR A 30 -11.31 -15.84 23.05
C THR A 30 -11.33 -17.15 22.27
N GLN A 31 -10.30 -17.40 21.45
CA GLN A 31 -10.17 -18.64 20.66
C GLN A 31 -9.92 -19.86 21.55
N TYR A 32 -9.29 -19.72 22.73
CA TYR A 32 -9.20 -20.82 23.70
C TYR A 32 -10.57 -21.23 24.21
N SER A 33 -11.39 -20.24 24.59
CA SER A 33 -12.75 -20.49 25.06
C SER A 33 -13.59 -21.20 23.99
N ASP A 34 -13.44 -20.78 22.72
CA ASP A 34 -14.12 -21.41 21.60
C ASP A 34 -13.69 -22.88 21.43
N LEU A 35 -12.38 -23.16 21.47
CA LEU A 35 -11.86 -24.53 21.34
C LEU A 35 -12.37 -25.47 22.45
N VAL A 36 -12.47 -24.97 23.69
CA VAL A 36 -13.08 -25.73 24.80
C VAL A 36 -14.57 -25.93 24.55
N GLY A 37 -15.28 -24.90 24.09
CA GLY A 37 -16.70 -24.99 23.72
C GLY A 37 -16.96 -26.03 22.62
N PHE A 38 -16.06 -26.19 21.65
CA PHE A 38 -16.19 -27.23 20.62
C PHE A 38 -16.14 -28.65 21.19
N VAL A 39 -15.42 -28.88 22.30
CA VAL A 39 -15.44 -30.18 22.98
C VAL A 39 -16.84 -30.50 23.51
N ASP A 40 -17.50 -29.52 24.13
CA ASP A 40 -18.85 -29.70 24.66
C ASP A 40 -19.91 -29.86 23.56
N LEU A 41 -19.77 -29.09 22.47
CA LEU A 41 -20.63 -29.21 21.28
C LEU A 41 -20.45 -30.55 20.56
N GLY A 42 -19.22 -31.05 20.53
CA GLY A 42 -18.83 -32.28 19.85
C GLY A 42 -18.98 -33.55 20.67
N LYS A 43 -19.58 -33.50 21.88
CA LYS A 43 -19.63 -34.64 22.83
C LYS A 43 -20.24 -35.94 22.27
N ASN A 44 -21.07 -35.85 21.23
CA ASN A 44 -21.70 -37.00 20.59
C ASN A 44 -20.92 -37.53 19.37
N LEU A 45 -19.82 -36.86 19.00
CA LEU A 45 -18.96 -37.28 17.91
C LEU A 45 -17.96 -38.33 18.38
N ASP A 46 -17.49 -39.12 17.42
CA ASP A 46 -16.32 -39.97 17.65
C ASP A 46 -15.12 -39.12 18.11
N PHE A 47 -14.39 -39.63 19.10
CA PHE A 47 -13.26 -38.94 19.71
C PHE A 47 -12.19 -38.53 18.69
N GLY A 48 -11.87 -39.43 17.76
CA GLY A 48 -10.88 -39.14 16.71
C GLY A 48 -11.33 -38.02 15.79
N LYS A 49 -12.61 -38.01 15.41
CA LYS A 49 -13.21 -36.91 14.62
C LYS A 49 -13.14 -35.59 15.37
N LEU A 50 -13.46 -35.58 16.67
CA LEU A 50 -13.44 -34.38 17.48
C LEU A 50 -12.03 -33.80 17.60
N CYS A 51 -11.01 -34.64 17.81
CA CYS A 51 -9.61 -34.22 17.80
C CYS A 51 -9.20 -33.56 16.49
N ILE A 52 -9.57 -34.14 15.35
CA ILE A 52 -9.27 -33.59 14.02
C ILE A 52 -9.92 -32.22 13.85
N LEU A 53 -11.19 -32.07 14.24
CA LEU A 53 -11.92 -30.80 14.12
C LEU A 53 -11.32 -29.70 14.99
N ILE A 54 -10.97 -30.01 16.24
CA ILE A 54 -10.30 -29.07 17.15
C ILE A 54 -8.96 -28.64 16.58
N TRP A 55 -8.15 -29.58 16.08
CA TRP A 55 -6.87 -29.28 15.46
C TRP A 55 -7.03 -28.39 14.21
N GLN A 56 -7.95 -28.75 13.32
CA GLN A 56 -8.25 -27.99 12.12
C GLN A 56 -8.67 -26.56 12.48
N GLN A 57 -9.61 -26.40 13.41
CA GLN A 57 -10.09 -25.09 13.83
C GLN A 57 -8.97 -24.25 14.46
N ALA A 58 -8.11 -24.86 15.28
CA ALA A 58 -6.97 -24.17 15.88
C ALA A 58 -5.95 -23.70 14.83
N THR A 59 -5.65 -24.52 13.81
CA THR A 59 -4.77 -24.11 12.69
C THR A 59 -5.39 -23.00 11.85
N LEU A 60 -6.72 -23.02 11.63
CA LEU A 60 -7.43 -21.94 10.94
C LEU A 60 -7.33 -20.63 11.72
N TYR A 61 -7.50 -20.65 13.05
CA TYR A 61 -7.30 -19.46 13.86
C TYR A 61 -5.88 -18.92 13.79
N GLN A 62 -4.87 -19.79 13.78
CA GLN A 62 -3.48 -19.38 13.62
C GLN A 62 -3.25 -18.65 12.28
N ILE A 63 -3.75 -19.22 11.19
CA ILE A 63 -3.66 -18.62 9.84
C ILE A 63 -4.38 -17.27 9.83
N PHE A 64 -5.60 -17.21 10.37
CA PHE A 64 -6.39 -15.98 10.42
C PHE A 64 -5.68 -14.88 11.19
N ASN A 65 -5.12 -15.19 12.36
CA ASN A 65 -4.36 -14.24 13.18
C ASN A 65 -3.13 -13.72 12.42
N ALA A 66 -2.43 -14.58 11.67
CA ALA A 66 -1.27 -14.18 10.86
C ALA A 66 -1.67 -13.27 9.69
N VAL A 67 -2.77 -13.58 8.99
CA VAL A 67 -3.30 -12.76 7.89
C VAL A 67 -3.74 -11.38 8.38
N GLU A 68 -4.41 -11.32 9.53
CA GLU A 68 -4.82 -10.05 10.14
C GLU A 68 -3.60 -9.18 10.47
N ALA A 69 -2.56 -9.77 11.08
CA ALA A 69 -1.32 -9.06 11.37
C ALA A 69 -0.62 -8.54 10.10
N ILE A 70 -0.56 -9.34 9.03
CA ILE A 70 0.00 -8.92 7.74
C ILE A 70 -0.81 -7.76 7.14
N THR A 71 -2.14 -7.82 7.24
CA THR A 71 -3.04 -6.79 6.68
C THR A 71 -2.81 -5.45 7.38
N VAL A 72 -2.71 -5.45 8.72
CA VAL A 72 -2.40 -4.25 9.50
C VAL A 72 -1.01 -3.69 9.16
N ASN A 73 -0.01 -4.55 9.00
CA ASN A 73 1.32 -4.09 8.61
C ASN A 73 1.32 -3.47 7.21
N ASN A 74 0.59 -4.06 6.26
CA ASN A 74 0.47 -3.52 4.90
C ASN A 74 -0.21 -2.15 4.87
N THR A 75 -1.21 -1.90 5.71
CA THR A 75 -1.82 -0.56 5.81
C THR A 75 -0.82 0.45 6.33
N VAL A 76 -0.04 0.11 7.36
CA VAL A 76 1.02 0.99 7.89
C VAL A 76 2.10 1.25 6.84
N TYR A 77 2.55 0.23 6.13
CA TYR A 77 3.55 0.39 5.06
C TYR A 77 3.04 1.25 3.91
N LYS A 78 1.77 1.13 3.56
CA LYS A 78 1.15 1.98 2.55
C LYS A 78 1.19 3.45 2.97
N ASP A 79 0.79 3.76 4.20
CA ASP A 79 0.78 5.14 4.72
C ASP A 79 2.19 5.74 4.76
N VAL A 80 3.18 4.95 5.21
CA VAL A 80 4.59 5.36 5.21
C VAL A 80 5.09 5.61 3.79
N MET A 81 4.72 4.75 2.84
CA MET A 81 5.13 4.89 1.45
C MET A 81 4.48 6.09 0.77
N GLU A 82 3.19 6.36 1.03
CA GLU A 82 2.50 7.57 0.57
C GLU A 82 3.15 8.83 1.14
N THR A 83 3.50 8.82 2.43
CA THR A 83 4.23 9.93 3.07
C THR A 83 5.60 10.14 2.45
N ALA A 84 6.35 9.07 2.20
CA ALA A 84 7.66 9.13 1.57
C ALA A 84 7.56 9.67 0.12
N VAL A 85 6.55 9.25 -0.63
CA VAL A 85 6.27 9.78 -1.98
C VAL A 85 5.95 11.27 -1.91
N ALA A 86 5.12 11.71 -0.95
CA ALA A 86 4.82 13.12 -0.76
C ALA A 86 6.08 13.94 -0.42
N GLN A 87 6.93 13.47 0.49
CA GLN A 87 8.19 14.14 0.84
C GLN A 87 9.18 14.19 -0.35
N LEU A 88 9.30 13.10 -1.11
CA LEU A 88 10.11 13.08 -2.32
C LEU A 88 9.57 14.04 -3.39
N SER A 89 8.27 14.32 -3.36
CA SER A 89 7.63 15.30 -4.23
C SER A 89 8.05 16.73 -3.92
N ASP A 90 8.24 17.05 -2.63
CA ASP A 90 8.71 18.37 -2.21
C ASP A 90 10.20 18.58 -2.47
N VAL A 91 11.00 17.51 -2.49
CA VAL A 91 12.46 17.59 -2.67
C VAL A 91 12.87 17.71 -4.15
N PHE A 92 12.08 17.15 -5.08
CA PHE A 92 12.48 17.16 -6.49
C PHE A 92 12.47 18.58 -7.08
N GLN A 93 13.65 19.02 -7.51
CA GLN A 93 13.86 20.28 -8.19
C GLN A 93 14.46 20.01 -9.57
N LEU A 94 13.96 20.70 -10.60
CA LEU A 94 14.65 20.71 -11.89
C LEU A 94 16.05 21.29 -11.73
N SER A 95 17.01 20.69 -12.45
CA SER A 95 18.38 21.18 -12.50
C SER A 95 18.43 22.60 -13.09
N LYS A 96 19.55 23.30 -12.86
CA LYS A 96 19.76 24.66 -13.40
C LYS A 96 19.64 24.67 -14.93
N ASP A 97 20.17 23.65 -15.60
CA ASP A 97 20.16 23.53 -17.06
C ASP A 97 18.73 23.29 -17.58
N GLN A 98 17.99 22.37 -16.96
CA GLN A 98 16.58 22.15 -17.30
C GLN A 98 15.74 23.42 -17.11
N LYS A 99 15.93 24.16 -16.00
CA LYS A 99 15.28 25.46 -15.79
C LYS A 99 15.68 26.50 -16.84
N SER A 100 16.92 26.45 -17.32
CA SER A 100 17.39 27.31 -18.42
C SER A 100 16.68 26.96 -19.74
N GLN A 101 16.60 25.68 -20.08
CA GLN A 101 15.91 25.19 -21.28
C GLN A 101 14.44 25.57 -21.31
N VAL A 102 13.73 25.44 -20.17
CA VAL A 102 12.34 25.91 -20.04
C VAL A 102 12.24 27.41 -20.35
N ARG A 103 13.14 28.24 -19.81
CA ARG A 103 13.11 29.69 -20.03
C ARG A 103 13.40 30.08 -21.49
N ILE A 104 14.31 29.38 -22.15
CA ILE A 104 14.60 29.58 -23.57
C ILE A 104 13.36 29.24 -24.39
N LEU A 105 12.81 28.04 -24.21
CA LEU A 105 11.60 27.60 -24.92
C LEU A 105 10.43 28.55 -24.69
N VAL A 106 10.18 28.98 -23.46
CA VAL A 106 9.12 29.95 -23.15
C VAL A 106 9.28 31.24 -23.98
N LYS A 107 10.50 31.76 -24.10
CA LYS A 107 10.78 32.96 -24.90
C LYS A 107 10.58 32.70 -26.39
N ASP A 108 11.07 31.58 -26.91
CA ASP A 108 10.90 31.25 -28.34
C ASP A 108 9.41 31.13 -28.69
N PHE A 109 8.64 30.50 -27.80
CA PHE A 109 7.20 30.34 -27.94
C PHE A 109 6.39 31.63 -27.77
N ILE A 110 6.92 32.64 -27.08
CA ILE A 110 6.22 33.93 -26.92
C ILE A 110 6.43 34.86 -28.11
N VAL A 111 7.61 34.81 -28.73
CA VAL A 111 7.94 35.63 -29.92
C VAL A 111 7.53 34.98 -31.24
N GLN A 112 6.96 33.77 -31.19
CA GLN A 112 6.59 33.01 -32.38
C GLN A 112 5.54 33.76 -33.23
N PRO A 113 5.85 34.07 -34.50
CA PRO A 113 4.92 34.78 -35.38
C PRO A 113 3.59 34.03 -35.57
N GLY A 114 2.47 34.76 -35.58
CA GLY A 114 1.15 34.19 -35.85
C GLY A 114 0.48 33.49 -34.65
N ARG A 115 1.05 33.59 -33.45
CA ARG A 115 0.47 32.97 -32.26
C ARG A 115 -0.65 33.82 -31.67
N MET A 116 -1.85 33.25 -31.60
CA MET A 116 -3.02 33.91 -30.99
C MET A 116 -3.44 33.31 -29.63
N LYS A 117 -2.88 32.15 -29.24
CA LYS A 117 -3.29 31.42 -28.02
C LYS A 117 -2.15 31.35 -27.00
N TYR A 118 -2.01 32.40 -26.19
CA TYR A 118 -0.99 32.46 -25.13
C TYR A 118 -1.40 31.73 -23.84
N MET A 119 -2.71 31.56 -23.59
CA MET A 119 -3.20 30.93 -22.36
C MET A 119 -2.81 29.45 -22.22
N SER A 120 -2.73 28.71 -23.34
CA SER A 120 -2.32 27.31 -23.38
C SER A 120 -0.85 27.10 -23.72
N MET A 121 -0.02 28.15 -23.65
CA MET A 121 1.40 28.09 -24.00
C MET A 121 2.17 27.05 -23.17
N HIS A 122 1.87 26.94 -21.89
CA HIS A 122 2.50 25.98 -20.98
C HIS A 122 2.31 24.52 -21.46
N HIS A 123 1.12 24.17 -21.98
CA HIS A 123 0.86 22.85 -22.53
C HIS A 123 1.68 22.56 -23.80
N ASN A 124 1.80 23.54 -24.69
CA ASN A 124 2.62 23.40 -25.90
C ASN A 124 4.11 23.20 -25.58
N ILE A 125 4.60 23.92 -24.56
CA ILE A 125 5.98 23.75 -24.07
C ILE A 125 6.16 22.37 -23.47
N GLU A 126 5.21 21.88 -22.67
CA GLU A 126 5.26 20.54 -22.09
C GLU A 126 5.31 19.46 -23.17
N VAL A 127 4.47 19.57 -24.20
CA VAL A 127 4.46 18.65 -25.35
C VAL A 127 5.81 18.67 -26.08
N HIS A 128 6.41 19.85 -26.25
CA HIS A 128 7.72 19.99 -26.88
C HIS A 128 8.85 19.36 -26.04
N LEU A 129 8.84 19.58 -24.73
CA LEU A 129 9.78 18.94 -23.80
C LEU A 129 9.64 17.41 -23.82
N LYS A 130 8.40 16.90 -23.92
CA LYS A 130 8.11 15.47 -23.96
C LYS A 130 8.53 14.80 -25.27
N SER A 131 8.53 15.52 -26.38
CA SER A 131 9.01 14.99 -27.67
C SER A 131 10.52 15.03 -27.82
N HIS A 132 11.23 15.87 -27.06
CA HIS A 132 12.68 16.07 -27.17
C HIS A 132 13.43 15.79 -25.86
N THR A 133 13.00 14.77 -25.12
CA THR A 133 13.49 14.48 -23.76
C THR A 133 14.98 14.15 -23.71
N GLU A 134 15.52 13.48 -24.72
CA GLU A 134 16.93 13.08 -24.75
C GLU A 134 17.85 14.28 -25.00
N VAL A 135 17.49 15.13 -25.96
CA VAL A 135 18.29 16.30 -26.35
C VAL A 135 18.24 17.39 -25.28
N LEU A 136 17.07 17.61 -24.67
CA LEU A 136 16.87 18.67 -23.69
C LEU A 136 17.21 18.26 -22.25
N GLY A 137 17.58 17.00 -22.03
CA GLY A 137 17.94 16.48 -20.70
C GLY A 137 16.75 16.25 -19.76
N PHE A 138 15.56 15.95 -20.30
CA PHE A 138 14.33 15.67 -19.54
C PHE A 138 13.97 14.17 -19.45
N LYS A 139 14.86 13.28 -19.90
CA LYS A 139 14.63 11.82 -19.87
C LYS A 139 14.28 11.28 -18.48
N ASN A 140 14.82 11.89 -17.42
CA ASN A 140 14.57 11.51 -16.03
C ASN A 140 13.27 12.11 -15.44
N ILE A 141 12.54 12.95 -16.17
CA ILE A 141 11.33 13.63 -15.70
C ILE A 141 10.07 12.88 -16.15
N PHE A 142 9.96 12.55 -17.43
CA PHE A 142 8.76 11.93 -17.97
C PHE A 142 8.63 10.45 -17.58
N GLY A 143 7.40 10.02 -17.27
CA GLY A 143 7.10 8.69 -16.72
C GLY A 143 7.11 8.64 -15.19
N ASN A 144 7.46 9.74 -14.52
CA ASN A 144 7.32 9.90 -13.07
C ASN A 144 6.36 11.08 -12.78
N ALA A 145 5.19 10.76 -12.24
CA ALA A 145 4.12 11.75 -12.02
C ALA A 145 4.56 12.96 -11.19
N VAL A 146 5.38 12.73 -10.17
CA VAL A 146 5.90 13.75 -9.26
C VAL A 146 6.85 14.71 -9.99
N ARG A 147 7.79 14.17 -10.77
CA ARG A 147 8.76 14.98 -11.53
C ARG A 147 8.06 15.76 -12.65
N GLU A 148 7.08 15.14 -13.31
CA GLU A 148 6.23 15.83 -14.29
C GLU A 148 5.47 16.99 -13.64
N GLN A 149 4.92 16.82 -12.45
CA GLN A 149 4.22 17.89 -11.72
C GLN A 149 5.15 19.05 -11.35
N ALA A 150 6.35 18.78 -10.85
CA ALA A 150 7.35 19.82 -10.56
C ALA A 150 7.76 20.59 -11.83
N MET A 151 7.92 19.89 -12.95
CA MET A 151 8.21 20.50 -14.25
C MET A 151 7.04 21.37 -14.74
N ARG A 152 5.80 20.87 -14.69
CA ARG A 152 4.59 21.63 -15.04
C ARG A 152 4.46 22.91 -14.23
N SER A 153 4.73 22.86 -12.93
CA SER A 153 4.72 24.03 -12.05
C SER A 153 5.70 25.12 -12.51
N ILE A 154 6.94 24.72 -12.84
CA ILE A 154 7.97 25.64 -13.35
C ILE A 154 7.61 26.18 -14.73
N VAL A 155 7.17 25.33 -15.66
CA VAL A 155 6.75 25.75 -17.01
C VAL A 155 5.58 26.75 -16.92
N THR A 156 4.59 26.50 -16.08
CA THR A 156 3.44 27.38 -15.89
C THR A 156 3.88 28.74 -15.32
N LYS A 157 4.76 28.71 -14.31
CA LYS A 157 5.32 29.92 -13.69
C LYS A 157 6.10 30.76 -14.70
N GLU A 158 7.01 30.16 -15.45
CA GLU A 158 7.84 30.87 -16.43
C GLU A 158 7.01 31.38 -17.61
N ALA A 159 6.06 30.58 -18.12
CA ALA A 159 5.15 31.00 -19.17
C ALA A 159 4.28 32.20 -18.76
N SER A 160 3.74 32.18 -17.53
CA SER A 160 2.98 33.30 -16.96
C SER A 160 3.87 34.54 -16.77
N ALA A 161 5.09 34.37 -16.24
CA ALA A 161 6.03 35.45 -16.05
C ALA A 161 6.47 36.11 -17.36
N ALA A 162 6.72 35.31 -18.41
CA ALA A 162 7.07 35.84 -19.72
C ALA A 162 5.92 36.63 -20.34
N ARG A 163 4.69 36.12 -20.24
CA ARG A 163 3.48 36.83 -20.71
C ARG A 163 3.29 38.18 -20.03
N ASN A 164 3.51 38.25 -18.72
CA ASN A 164 3.33 39.50 -17.96
C ASN A 164 4.47 40.52 -18.16
N ARG A 165 5.56 40.14 -18.86
CA ARG A 165 6.71 41.01 -19.15
C ARG A 165 6.73 41.56 -20.57
N MET A 166 5.80 41.11 -21.42
CA MET A 166 5.44 41.80 -22.66
C MET A 166 4.56 43.00 -22.34
#